data_AF-A0A7V9IA64-F1
#
_entry.id   AF-A0A7V9IA64-F1
#
_cell.length_a   1.000
_cell.length_b   1.000
_cell.length_c   1.000
_cell.angle_alpha   90.00
_cell.angle_beta   90.00
_cell.angle_gamma   90.00
#
_symmetry.space_group_name_H-M   'P 1'
#
loop_
_entity.id
_entity.type
_entity.pdbx_description
1 polymer ?
#
loop_
_entity_poly.entity_id
_entity_poly.type
_entity_poly.pdbx_seq_one_letter_code
_entity_poly.pdbx_strand_id
1 'polypeptide(L)'
;MNQSGKETELILQVVRGLRPLADLEEIGIQIRTQGNVHHVINPPDVVATIYLRDFAEGLLRQRADMEALRAWAKTLLIGDCVDLADEFEDEEAGDALLNALWDLHFDGILKDDVVRLAERILDGGSG
;
A
#
# COMPACT_ATOMS: atom_id res chain seq x y z
N MET A 1 13.12 19.72 -12.99
CA MET A 1 12.39 18.49 -12.59
C MET A 1 11.59 18.85 -11.35
N ASN A 2 10.26 18.80 -11.41
CA ASN A 2 9.41 19.06 -10.24
C ASN A 2 9.79 18.07 -9.13
N GLN A 3 10.16 18.58 -7.95
CA GLN A 3 10.48 17.74 -6.79
C GLN A 3 9.32 16.81 -6.42
N SER A 4 8.09 17.34 -6.46
CA SER A 4 6.84 16.59 -6.25
C SER A 4 6.72 15.32 -7.09
N GLY A 5 7.15 15.31 -8.36
CA GLY A 5 7.04 14.12 -9.21
C GLY A 5 7.97 12.97 -8.81
N LYS A 6 9.13 13.28 -8.20
CA LYS A 6 10.06 12.25 -7.72
C LYS A 6 9.61 11.67 -6.39
N GLU A 7 9.04 12.51 -5.53
CA GLU A 7 8.56 12.12 -4.20
C GLU A 7 7.33 11.21 -4.33
N THR A 8 6.36 11.57 -5.17
CA THR A 8 5.21 10.72 -5.52
C THR A 8 5.66 9.37 -6.09
N GLU A 9 6.63 9.36 -7.00
CA GLU A 9 7.14 8.10 -7.57
C GLU A 9 7.84 7.22 -6.51
N LEU A 10 8.56 7.82 -5.55
CA LEU A 10 9.13 7.06 -4.45
C LEU A 10 8.04 6.40 -3.59
N ILE A 11 6.97 7.13 -3.27
CA ILE A 11 5.82 6.58 -2.54
C ILE A 11 5.21 5.40 -3.32
N LEU A 12 4.98 5.57 -4.62
CA LEU A 12 4.44 4.49 -5.48
C LEU A 12 5.35 3.27 -5.52
N GLN A 13 6.68 3.45 -5.55
CA GLN A 13 7.62 2.32 -5.49
C GLN A 13 7.52 1.56 -4.17
N VAL A 14 7.33 2.26 -3.06
CA VAL A 14 7.12 1.65 -1.74
C VAL A 14 5.77 0.92 -1.69
N VAL A 15 4.70 1.54 -2.19
CA VAL A 15 3.36 0.92 -2.29
C VAL A 15 3.42 -0.37 -3.11
N ARG A 16 4.08 -0.35 -4.27
CA ARG A 16 4.28 -1.52 -5.14
C ARG A 16 5.22 -2.57 -4.56
N GLY A 17 5.83 -2.34 -3.39
CA GLY A 17 6.80 -3.24 -2.78
C GLY A 17 8.13 -3.35 -3.55
N LEU A 18 8.48 -2.33 -4.35
CA LEU A 18 9.79 -2.22 -5.02
C LEU A 18 10.89 -1.72 -4.09
N ARG A 19 10.49 -0.98 -3.06
CA ARG A 19 11.36 -0.36 -2.07
C ARG A 19 10.87 -0.65 -0.65
N PRO A 20 11.77 -0.72 0.33
CA PRO A 20 11.38 -0.86 1.73
C PRO A 20 10.68 0.42 2.22
N LEU A 21 9.79 0.26 3.21
CA LEU A 21 9.09 1.39 3.84
C LEU A 21 10.03 2.48 4.37
N ALA A 22 11.23 2.10 4.83
CA ALA A 22 12.23 3.03 5.35
C ALA A 22 12.71 4.05 4.31
N ASP A 23 12.59 3.77 3.01
CA ASP A 23 12.97 4.72 1.95
C ASP A 23 12.09 5.98 1.94
N LEU A 24 10.90 5.94 2.57
CA LEU A 24 10.05 7.12 2.74
C LEU A 24 10.74 8.23 3.57
N GLU A 25 11.71 7.88 4.41
CA GLU A 25 12.52 8.84 5.16
C GLU A 25 13.38 9.73 4.24
N GLU A 26 13.75 9.25 3.04
CA GLU A 26 14.53 10.03 2.05
C GLU A 26 13.80 11.30 1.59
N ILE A 27 12.47 11.28 1.63
CA ILE A 27 11.61 12.42 1.27
C ILE A 27 11.04 13.13 2.50
N GLY A 28 11.49 12.77 3.71
CA GLY A 28 11.08 13.43 4.95
C GLY A 28 9.81 12.86 5.59
N ILE A 29 9.28 11.74 5.09
CA ILE A 29 8.17 11.02 5.71
C ILE A 29 8.72 10.07 6.76
N GLN A 30 8.27 10.21 8.00
CA GLN A 30 8.74 9.40 9.12
C GLN A 30 7.71 8.31 9.45
N ILE A 31 8.19 7.09 9.63
CA ILE A 31 7.36 5.98 10.13
C ILE A 31 7.85 5.62 11.52
N ARG A 32 7.01 5.83 12.53
CA ARG A 32 7.31 5.46 13.91
C ARG A 32 6.41 4.32 14.34
N THR A 33 7.01 3.26 14.87
CA THR A 33 6.26 2.13 15.41
C THR A 33 6.29 2.18 16.93
N GLN A 34 5.12 2.23 17.56
CA GLN A 34 4.97 2.15 19.01
C GLN A 34 4.06 0.97 19.37
N GLY A 35 4.67 -0.15 19.77
CA GLY A 35 3.94 -1.40 19.98
C GLY A 35 3.39 -1.91 18.63
N ASN A 36 2.07 -2.10 18.55
CA ASN A 36 1.41 -2.54 17.32
C ASN A 36 0.93 -1.39 16.41
N VAL A 37 1.14 -0.14 16.84
CA VAL A 37 0.64 1.05 16.15
C VAL A 37 1.77 1.65 15.32
N HIS A 38 1.49 1.89 14.04
CA HIS A 38 2.35 2.68 13.18
C HIS A 38 1.86 4.14 13.21
N HIS A 39 2.78 5.08 13.14
CA HIS A 39 2.49 6.51 13.01
C HIS A 39 3.28 7.01 11.82
N VAL A 40 2.56 7.42 10.77
CA VAL A 40 3.15 8.05 9.60
C VAL A 40 3.07 9.56 9.80
N ILE A 41 4.21 10.25 9.72
CA ILE A 41 4.30 11.71 9.82
C ILE A 41 4.78 12.20 8.46
N ASN A 42 3.94 12.97 7.77
CA ASN A 42 4.23 13.50 6.43
C ASN A 42 4.36 15.05 6.41
N PRO A 43 5.40 15.64 7.04
CA PRO A 43 5.65 17.09 6.96
C PRO A 43 5.78 17.67 5.54
N PRO A 44 6.30 16.94 4.54
CA PRO A 44 6.36 17.40 3.16
C PRO A 44 4.98 17.66 2.52
N ASP A 45 3.91 17.11 3.08
CA ASP A 45 2.56 17.16 2.50
C ASP A 45 2.52 16.57 1.07
N VAL A 46 3.30 15.51 0.84
CA VAL A 46 3.34 14.81 -0.46
C VAL A 46 2.45 13.59 -0.40
N VAL A 47 1.51 13.54 -1.35
CA VAL A 47 0.55 12.45 -1.46
C VAL A 47 0.67 11.80 -2.83
N ALA A 48 0.59 10.47 -2.87
CA ALA A 48 0.50 9.71 -4.11
C ALA A 48 -0.87 9.03 -4.22
N THR A 49 -1.57 9.25 -5.32
CA THR A 49 -2.76 8.48 -5.66
C THR A 49 -2.35 7.07 -6.08
N ILE A 50 -2.88 6.06 -5.39
CA ILE A 50 -2.63 4.65 -5.70
C ILE A 50 -3.83 4.03 -6.41
N TYR A 51 -3.54 3.13 -7.34
CA TYR A 51 -4.52 2.36 -8.08
C TYR A 51 -4.54 0.90 -7.58
N LEU A 52 -5.60 0.17 -7.85
CA LEU A 52 -5.79 -1.26 -7.58
C LEU A 52 -4.58 -2.06 -8.07
N ARG A 53 -4.00 -1.66 -9.21
CA ARG A 53 -2.80 -2.30 -9.75
C ARG A 53 -1.58 -2.11 -8.86
N ASP A 54 -1.36 -0.90 -8.34
CA ASP A 54 -0.22 -0.61 -7.44
C ASP A 54 -0.34 -1.43 -6.16
N PHE A 55 -1.56 -1.53 -5.63
CA PHE A 55 -1.89 -2.33 -4.46
C PHE A 55 -1.69 -3.83 -4.70
N ALA A 56 -2.25 -4.35 -5.79
CA ALA A 56 -2.12 -5.76 -6.16
C ALA A 56 -0.64 -6.16 -6.32
N GLU A 57 0.17 -5.29 -6.92
CA GLU A 57 1.61 -5.49 -7.05
C GLU A 57 2.30 -5.54 -5.69
N GLY A 58 2.03 -4.58 -4.80
CA GLY A 58 2.57 -4.56 -3.45
C GLY A 58 2.20 -5.79 -2.64
N LEU A 59 0.92 -6.17 -2.63
CA LEU A 59 0.41 -7.33 -1.93
C LEU A 59 1.09 -8.62 -2.39
N LEU A 60 1.21 -8.82 -3.71
CA LEU A 60 1.83 -10.02 -4.26
C LEU A 60 3.35 -10.09 -4.02
N ARG A 61 4.03 -8.94 -3.98
CA ARG A 61 5.47 -8.91 -3.65
C ARG A 61 5.73 -9.22 -2.18
N GLN A 62 4.92 -8.69 -1.28
CA GLN A 62 5.12 -8.87 0.16
C GLN A 62 4.59 -10.22 0.67
N ARG A 63 3.78 -10.96 -0.10
CA ARG A 63 3.08 -12.19 0.35
C ARG A 63 3.97 -13.28 0.93
N ALA A 64 5.26 -13.31 0.59
CA ALA A 64 6.20 -14.30 1.09
C ALA A 64 6.66 -14.04 2.54
N ASP A 65 6.50 -12.81 3.03
CA ASP A 65 6.90 -12.38 4.37
C ASP A 65 5.71 -11.71 5.06
N MET A 66 5.07 -12.43 5.99
CA MET A 66 3.89 -11.96 6.70
C MET A 66 4.18 -10.74 7.59
N GLU A 67 5.41 -10.62 8.12
CA GLU A 67 5.79 -9.46 8.94
C GLU A 67 5.90 -8.22 8.06
N ALA A 68 6.59 -8.34 6.92
CA ALA A 68 6.70 -7.27 5.94
C ALA A 68 5.34 -6.87 5.36
N LEU A 69 4.48 -7.84 5.04
CA LEU A 69 3.13 -7.61 4.53
C LEU A 69 2.27 -6.85 5.53
N ARG A 70 2.34 -7.18 6.83
CA ARG A 70 1.59 -6.46 7.88
C ARG A 70 2.13 -5.05 8.09
N ALA A 71 3.45 -4.87 8.10
CA ALA A 71 4.06 -3.56 8.21
C ALA A 71 3.65 -2.66 7.02
N TRP A 72 3.67 -3.22 5.81
CA TRP A 72 3.21 -2.58 4.58
C TRP A 72 1.73 -2.19 4.68
N ALA A 73 0.87 -3.11 5.09
CA ALA A 73 -0.57 -2.88 5.23
C ALA A 73 -0.88 -1.76 6.23
N LYS A 74 -0.19 -1.76 7.39
CA LYS A 74 -0.34 -0.72 8.40
C LYS A 74 0.02 0.65 7.85
N THR A 75 1.14 0.76 7.15
CA THR A 75 1.58 2.04 6.57
C THR A 75 0.61 2.58 5.53
N LEU A 76 0.00 1.71 4.70
CA LEU A 76 -0.97 2.15 3.69
C LEU A 76 -2.29 2.65 4.32
N LEU A 77 -2.82 1.99 5.35
CA LEU A 77 -4.10 2.37 5.95
C LEU A 77 -4.09 3.70 6.70
N ILE A 78 -2.95 4.06 7.26
CA ILE A 78 -2.82 5.20 8.17
C ILE A 78 -1.88 6.27 7.62
N GLY A 79 -1.36 6.04 6.42
CA GLY A 79 -0.38 6.90 5.81
C GLY A 79 -1.04 8.12 5.20
N ASP A 80 -0.81 9.29 5.78
CA ASP A 80 -1.18 10.60 5.21
C ASP A 80 -0.41 10.93 3.90
N CYS A 81 0.23 9.95 3.27
CA CYS A 81 1.01 10.08 2.04
C CYS A 81 0.43 9.27 0.87
N VAL A 82 -0.68 8.58 1.08
CA VAL A 82 -1.37 7.77 0.08
C VAL A 82 -2.82 8.21 -0.01
N ASP A 83 -3.28 8.41 -1.24
CA ASP A 83 -4.69 8.63 -1.57
C ASP A 83 -5.18 7.46 -2.42
N LEU A 84 -6.40 7.00 -2.19
CA LEU A 84 -6.97 5.89 -2.95
C LEU A 84 -7.68 6.46 -4.18
N ALA A 85 -7.42 5.90 -5.37
CA ALA A 85 -8.20 6.24 -6.54
C ALA A 85 -9.67 5.80 -6.40
N ASP A 86 -10.58 6.48 -7.11
CA ASP A 86 -12.04 6.23 -7.07
C ASP A 86 -12.42 4.75 -7.33
N GLU A 87 -11.62 4.02 -8.10
CA GLU A 87 -11.81 2.57 -8.37
C GLU A 87 -11.79 1.69 -7.11
N PHE A 88 -11.24 2.19 -5.99
CA PHE A 88 -11.34 1.48 -4.71
C PHE A 88 -12.75 1.52 -4.10
N GLU A 89 -13.55 2.55 -4.41
CA GLU A 89 -14.91 2.73 -3.89
C GLU A 89 -15.97 2.16 -4.85
N ASP A 90 -15.70 2.22 -6.16
CA ASP A 90 -16.69 1.88 -7.19
C ASP A 90 -16.63 0.41 -7.65
N GLU A 91 -15.58 -0.35 -7.29
CA GLU A 91 -15.37 -1.74 -7.72
C GLU A 91 -15.39 -2.74 -6.58
N GLU A 92 -16.04 -3.90 -6.79
CA GLU A 92 -16.00 -5.05 -5.84
C GLU A 92 -14.55 -5.49 -5.55
N ALA A 93 -13.65 -5.30 -6.51
CA ALA A 93 -12.23 -5.57 -6.36
C ALA A 93 -11.57 -4.63 -5.33
N GLY A 94 -11.94 -3.35 -5.35
CA GLY A 94 -11.49 -2.35 -4.37
C GLY A 94 -11.88 -2.72 -2.96
N ASP A 95 -13.16 -3.02 -2.74
CA ASP A 95 -13.70 -3.46 -1.45
C ASP A 95 -12.98 -4.72 -0.93
N ALA A 96 -12.75 -5.71 -1.78
CA ALA A 96 -12.07 -6.94 -1.39
C ALA A 96 -10.61 -6.70 -0.97
N LEU A 97 -9.89 -5.82 -1.69
CA LEU A 97 -8.51 -5.46 -1.35
C LEU A 97 -8.42 -4.61 -0.08
N LEU A 98 -9.34 -3.67 0.13
CA LEU A 98 -9.41 -2.87 1.37
C LEU A 98 -9.72 -3.74 2.58
N ASN A 99 -10.65 -4.68 2.45
CA ASN A 99 -10.94 -5.65 3.51
C ASN A 99 -9.71 -6.50 3.85
N ALA A 100 -8.94 -6.93 2.85
CA ALA A 100 -7.70 -7.64 3.09
C ALA A 100 -6.65 -6.78 3.80
N LEU A 101 -6.56 -5.50 3.46
CA LEU A 101 -5.68 -4.54 4.13
C LEU A 101 -6.02 -4.40 5.62
N TRP A 102 -7.32 -4.28 5.93
CA TRP A 102 -7.83 -4.25 7.29
C TRP A 102 -7.54 -5.55 8.05
N ASP A 103 -7.79 -6.70 7.43
CA ASP A 103 -7.46 -8.01 8.01
C ASP A 103 -5.96 -8.08 8.37
N LEU A 104 -5.08 -7.66 7.46
CA LEU A 104 -3.63 -7.64 7.69
C LEU A 104 -3.21 -6.65 8.80
N HIS A 105 -3.86 -5.48 8.88
CA HIS A 105 -3.61 -4.49 9.92
C HIS A 105 -3.85 -5.07 11.33
N PHE A 106 -4.92 -5.88 11.48
CA PHE A 106 -5.30 -6.51 12.73
C PHE A 106 -4.77 -7.95 12.89
N ASP A 107 -3.57 -8.21 12.36
CA ASP A 107 -2.84 -9.49 12.51
C ASP A 107 -3.57 -10.72 11.93
N GLY A 108 -4.47 -10.50 10.98
CA GLY A 108 -5.10 -11.55 10.17
C GLY A 108 -4.14 -12.23 9.20
N ILE A 109 -4.72 -13.02 8.29
CA ILE A 109 -4.01 -13.75 7.24
C ILE A 109 -4.45 -13.25 5.87
N LEU A 110 -3.52 -13.27 4.91
CA LEU A 110 -3.85 -13.06 3.51
C LEU A 110 -4.57 -14.31 2.96
N LYS A 111 -5.80 -14.13 2.48
CA LYS A 111 -6.64 -15.21 1.95
C LYS A 111 -6.32 -15.48 0.46
N ASP A 112 -6.44 -16.74 0.04
CA ASP A 112 -6.10 -17.18 -1.33
C ASP A 112 -7.00 -16.57 -2.43
N ASP A 113 -8.23 -16.20 -2.09
CA ASP A 113 -9.14 -15.49 -2.99
C ASP A 113 -8.65 -14.06 -3.29
N VAL A 114 -8.13 -13.36 -2.27
CA VAL A 114 -7.50 -12.04 -2.43
C VAL A 114 -6.23 -12.14 -3.28
N VAL A 115 -5.41 -13.18 -3.07
CA VAL A 115 -4.21 -13.41 -3.90
C VAL A 115 -4.60 -13.58 -5.37
N ARG A 116 -5.59 -14.42 -5.66
CA ARG A 116 -6.09 -14.64 -7.03
C ARG A 116 -6.73 -13.39 -7.62
N LEU A 117 -7.41 -12.58 -6.81
CA LEU A 117 -7.92 -11.28 -7.24
C LEU A 117 -6.78 -10.35 -7.67
N ALA A 118 -5.74 -10.20 -6.85
CA ALA A 118 -4.58 -9.39 -7.17
C ALA A 118 -3.88 -9.85 -8.45
N GLU A 119 -3.73 -11.17 -8.66
CA GLU A 119 -3.17 -11.73 -9.90
C GLU A 119 -4.00 -11.33 -11.12
N ARG A 120 -5.34 -11.44 -11.06
CA ARG A 120 -6.24 -11.02 -12.16
C ARG A 120 -6.14 -9.53 -12.50
N ILE A 121 -6.04 -8.68 -11.47
CA ILE A 121 -5.87 -7.23 -11.65
C ILE A 121 -4.59 -6.95 -12.45
N LEU A 122 -3.49 -7.62 -12.12
CA LEU A 122 -2.21 -7.44 -12.82
C LEU A 122 -2.23 -8.00 -14.25
N ASP A 123 -2.97 -9.07 -14.48
CA ASP A 123 -3.14 -9.68 -15.81
C ASP A 123 -4.09 -8.89 -16.72
N GLY A 124 -4.74 -7.83 -16.22
CA GLY A 124 -5.71 -7.02 -16.97
C GLY A 124 -7.05 -7.72 -17.18
N GLY A 125 -7.36 -8.73 -16.37
CA GLY A 125 -8.63 -9.43 -16.40
C GLY A 125 -9.70 -8.60 -15.71
N SER A 126 -10.31 -7.66 -16.45
CA SER A 126 -11.61 -7.08 -16.09
C SER A 126 -12.63 -8.21 -16.02
N GLY A 127 -13.00 -8.60 -14.81
CA GLY A 127 -14.17 -9.45 -14.55
C GLY A 127 -15.44 -8.61 -14.61
#